data_AF-A0A6D0IH76-F1
#
_entry.id   AF-A0A6D0IH76-F1
#
_cell.length_a   1.000
_cell.length_b   1.000
_cell.length_c   1.000
_cell.angle_alpha   90.00
_cell.angle_beta   90.00
_cell.angle_gamma   90.00
#
_symmetry.space_group_name_H-M   'P 1'
#
loop_
_entity.id
_entity.type
_entity.pdbx_description
1 polymer ?
#
loop_
_entity_poly.entity_id
_entity_poly.type
_entity_poly.pdbx_seq_one_letter_code
_entity_poly.pdbx_strand_id
1 'polypeptide(L)'
;YLHRPDESHLQNAAQVLLIWQIVIVDGSEQNLLQWHRILQKARLAAPITDAQVRLALGFLRETEPEMQDINAFQMRYNAFFQPAEGVHWLH
;
A
#
# COMPACT_ATOMS: atom_id res chain seq x y z
N TYR A 1 -9.12 15.01 5.22
CA TYR A 1 -8.48 14.52 3.98
C TYR A 1 -9.49 14.00 2.96
N LEU A 2 -10.42 13.11 3.33
CA LEU A 2 -11.38 12.50 2.38
C LEU A 2 -12.75 13.20 2.24
N HIS A 3 -12.92 14.45 2.68
CA HIS A 3 -14.25 15.09 2.72
C HIS A 3 -14.79 15.46 1.31
N ARG A 4 -13.93 15.54 0.28
CA ARG A 4 -14.26 15.64 -1.16
C ARG A 4 -13.14 15.02 -2.00
N PRO A 5 -13.05 13.68 -2.05
CA PRO A 5 -11.90 13.03 -2.64
C PRO A 5 -12.03 13.01 -4.17
N ASP A 6 -10.93 13.28 -4.86
CA ASP A 6 -10.75 12.81 -6.23
C ASP A 6 -10.12 11.40 -6.21
N GLU A 7 -9.90 10.84 -7.40
CA GLU A 7 -9.31 9.51 -7.58
C GLU A 7 -7.93 9.38 -6.91
N SER A 8 -7.12 10.46 -6.91
CA SER A 8 -5.81 10.47 -6.26
C SER A 8 -5.91 10.38 -4.74
N HIS A 9 -6.90 11.03 -4.13
CA HIS A 9 -7.14 10.95 -2.69
C HIS A 9 -7.57 9.55 -2.26
N LEU A 10 -8.43 8.89 -3.05
CA LEU A 10 -8.84 7.51 -2.81
C LEU A 10 -7.66 6.55 -2.93
N GLN A 11 -6.85 6.71 -3.96
CA GLN A 11 -5.63 5.91 -4.16
C GLN A 11 -4.66 6.09 -2.98
N ASN A 12 -4.43 7.33 -2.54
CA ASN A 12 -3.57 7.62 -1.39
C ASN A 12 -4.10 7.00 -0.10
N ALA A 13 -5.40 7.12 0.17
CA ALA A 13 -6.00 6.53 1.35
C ALA A 13 -5.90 4.99 1.34
N ALA A 14 -6.09 4.37 0.18
CA ALA A 14 -5.96 2.92 0.03
C ALA A 14 -4.53 2.44 0.32
N GLN A 15 -3.50 3.14 -0.19
CA GLN A 15 -2.11 2.77 0.08
C GLN A 15 -1.68 3.04 1.53
N VAL A 16 -2.13 4.15 2.13
CA VAL A 16 -1.88 4.41 3.56
C VAL A 16 -2.53 3.34 4.43
N LEU A 17 -3.76 2.93 4.11
CA LEU A 17 -4.46 1.86 4.84
C LEU A 17 -3.73 0.51 4.70
N LEU A 18 -3.24 0.19 3.51
CA LEU A 18 -2.43 -1.01 3.28
C LEU A 18 -1.14 -0.98 4.12
N ILE A 19 -0.42 0.15 4.11
CA ILE A 19 0.81 0.32 4.91
C ILE A 19 0.50 0.10 6.39
N TRP A 20 -0.53 0.77 6.93
CA TRP A 20 -0.94 0.59 8.32
C TRP A 20 -1.23 -0.89 8.64
N GLN A 21 -2.03 -1.53 7.79
CA GLN A 21 -2.45 -2.90 8.03
C GLN A 21 -1.29 -3.89 8.09
N ILE A 22 -0.30 -3.75 7.20
CA ILE A 22 0.79 -4.73 7.11
C ILE A 22 1.96 -4.39 8.04
N VAL A 23 2.29 -3.11 8.18
CA VAL A 23 3.44 -2.68 8.99
C VAL A 23 3.10 -2.65 10.48
N ILE A 24 1.86 -2.31 10.84
CA ILE A 24 1.48 -2.09 12.25
C ILE A 24 0.58 -3.20 12.79
N VAL A 25 -0.40 -3.67 12.00
CA VAL A 25 -1.42 -4.61 12.50
C VAL A 25 -0.97 -6.07 12.38
N ASP A 26 -0.67 -6.53 11.16
CA ASP A 26 -0.28 -7.92 10.89
C ASP A 26 0.58 -8.01 9.62
N GLY A 27 1.89 -8.27 9.82
CA GLY A 27 2.88 -8.42 8.76
C GLY A 27 2.87 -9.77 8.04
N SER A 28 1.93 -10.66 8.34
CA SER A 28 1.86 -12.00 7.72
C SER A 28 1.63 -11.94 6.21
N GLU A 29 2.20 -12.90 5.49
CA GLU A 29 2.02 -13.04 4.04
C GLU A 29 0.55 -13.27 3.68
N GLN A 30 -0.18 -14.03 4.49
CA GLN A 30 -1.60 -14.28 4.28
C GLN A 30 -2.43 -12.98 4.32
N ASN A 31 -2.15 -12.10 5.30
CA ASN A 31 -2.81 -10.81 5.40
C ASN A 31 -2.45 -9.90 4.20
N LEU A 32 -1.18 -9.89 3.79
CA LEU A 32 -0.71 -9.17 2.61
C LEU A 32 -1.44 -9.60 1.33
N LEU A 33 -1.53 -10.90 1.06
CA LEU A 33 -2.22 -11.45 -0.11
C LEU A 33 -3.72 -11.13 -0.09
N GLN A 34 -4.35 -11.21 1.09
CA GLN A 34 -5.76 -10.87 1.25
C GLN A 34 -6.03 -9.39 0.94
N TRP A 35 -5.23 -8.48 1.50
CA TRP A 35 -5.40 -7.05 1.26
C TRP A 35 -5.09 -6.64 -0.17
N HIS A 36 -4.06 -7.23 -0.78
CA HIS A 36 -3.80 -7.02 -2.20
C HIS A 36 -5.01 -7.42 -3.05
N ARG A 37 -5.62 -8.58 -2.78
CA ARG A 37 -6.83 -9.04 -3.50
C ARG A 37 -8.02 -8.11 -3.30
N ILE A 38 -8.19 -7.54 -2.11
CA ILE A 38 -9.23 -6.52 -1.83
C ILE A 38 -9.00 -5.29 -2.71
N LEU A 39 -7.77 -4.78 -2.72
CA LEU A 39 -7.39 -3.60 -3.53
C LEU A 39 -7.54 -3.86 -5.03
N GLN A 40 -7.18 -5.06 -5.51
CA GLN A 40 -7.37 -5.43 -6.92
C GLN A 40 -8.84 -5.37 -7.33
N LYS A 41 -9.75 -5.94 -6.52
CA LYS A 41 -11.20 -5.89 -6.78
C LYS A 41 -11.73 -4.45 -6.80
N ALA A 42 -11.16 -3.57 -5.98
CA ALA A 42 -11.51 -2.16 -5.94
C ALA A 42 -10.83 -1.32 -7.04
N ARG A 43 -9.96 -1.92 -7.87
CA ARG A 43 -9.09 -1.22 -8.84
C ARG A 43 -8.15 -0.19 -8.20
N LEU A 44 -7.75 -0.43 -6.96
CA LEU A 44 -6.83 0.40 -6.18
C LEU A 44 -5.46 -0.26 -5.96
N ALA A 45 -5.28 -1.51 -6.42
CA ALA A 45 -3.98 -2.17 -6.37
C ALA A 45 -3.02 -1.49 -7.36
N ALA A 46 -2.10 -0.68 -6.83
CA ALA A 46 -1.07 -0.01 -7.59
C ALA A 46 0.25 -0.05 -6.78
N PRO A 47 1.40 0.21 -7.42
CA PRO A 47 2.65 0.31 -6.68
C PRO A 47 2.58 1.45 -5.65
N ILE A 48 3.19 1.22 -4.49
CA ILE A 48 3.31 2.20 -3.41
C ILE A 48 4.41 3.19 -3.81
N THR A 49 4.06 4.47 -3.81
CA THR A 49 4.97 5.58 -4.15
C THR A 49 5.62 6.20 -2.92
N ASP A 50 6.75 6.88 -3.09
CA ASP A 50 7.42 7.60 -1.99
C ASP A 50 6.53 8.71 -1.40
N ALA A 51 5.65 9.29 -2.21
CA ALA A 51 4.66 10.24 -1.74
C ALA A 51 3.69 9.60 -0.75
N GLN A 52 3.24 8.37 -1.01
CA GLN A 52 2.38 7.61 -0.12
C GLN A 52 3.10 7.14 1.13
N VAL A 53 4.39 6.81 1.06
CA VAL A 53 5.23 6.56 2.25
C VAL A 53 5.27 7.78 3.16
N ARG A 54 5.54 8.97 2.60
CA ARG A 54 5.53 10.23 3.38
C ARG A 54 4.15 10.55 3.95
N LEU A 55 3.08 10.31 3.19
CA LEU A 55 1.71 10.47 3.68
C LEU A 55 1.41 9.51 4.83
N ALA A 56 1.83 8.25 4.73
CA ALA A 56 1.65 7.26 5.79
C ALA A 56 2.41 7.67 7.05
N LEU A 57 3.67 8.10 6.95
CA LEU A 57 4.43 8.64 8.09
C LEU A 57 3.71 9.81 8.77
N GLY A 58 3.12 10.72 7.99
CA GLY A 58 2.35 11.85 8.52
C GLY A 58 1.07 11.43 9.24
N PHE A 59 0.29 10.51 8.65
CA PHE A 59 -0.97 10.04 9.23
C PHE A 59 -0.78 9.10 10.43
N LEU A 60 0.29 8.31 10.42
CA LEU A 60 0.56 7.27 11.40
C LEU A 60 1.53 7.71 12.49
N ARG A 61 1.84 9.01 12.59
CA ARG A 61 2.83 9.54 13.55
C ARG A 61 2.61 9.08 15.00
N GLU A 62 1.36 8.87 15.40
CA GLU A 62 0.98 8.50 16.78
C GLU A 62 1.31 7.04 17.11
N THR A 63 1.51 6.20 16.10
CA THR A 63 1.98 4.82 16.27
C THR A 63 3.51 4.71 16.17
N GLU A 64 4.21 5.83 16.00
CA GLU A 64 5.67 5.94 15.87
C GLU A 64 6.31 4.88 14.94
N PRO A 65 5.81 4.70 13.69
CA PRO A 65 6.35 3.69 12.81
C PRO A 65 7.76 4.08 12.33
N GLU A 66 8.67 3.10 12.26
CA GLU A 66 9.99 3.34 11.73
C GLU A 66 9.94 3.57 10.22
N MET A 67 10.58 4.65 9.74
CA MET A 67 10.67 4.95 8.31
C MET A 67 11.32 3.80 7.52
N GLN A 68 12.27 3.10 8.14
CA GLN A 68 12.94 1.95 7.53
C GLN A 68 11.96 0.80 7.24
N ASP A 69 11.03 0.52 8.15
CA ASP A 69 10.05 -0.57 7.99
C ASP A 69 9.06 -0.28 6.86
N ILE A 70 8.57 0.96 6.78
CA ILE A 70 7.66 1.37 5.70
C ILE A 70 8.36 1.31 4.35
N ASN A 71 9.61 1.77 4.26
CA ASN A 71 10.41 1.67 3.02
C ASN A 71 10.70 0.21 2.63
N ALA A 72 11.05 -0.64 3.61
CA ALA A 72 11.26 -2.06 3.37
C ALA A 72 9.98 -2.74 2.86
N PHE A 73 8.82 -2.37 3.43
CA PHE A 73 7.53 -2.84 2.96
C PHE A 73 7.21 -2.35 1.54
N GLN A 74 7.43 -1.07 1.24
CA GLN A 74 7.23 -0.51 -0.10
C GLN A 74 8.01 -1.31 -1.16
N MET A 75 9.31 -1.52 -0.93
CA MET A 75 10.17 -2.27 -1.85
C MET A 75 9.67 -3.70 -2.03
N ARG A 76 9.35 -4.41 -0.93
CA ARG A 76 8.86 -5.79 -0.97
C ARG A 76 7.51 -5.89 -1.69
N TYR A 77 6.55 -5.03 -1.36
CA TYR A 77 5.22 -5.02 -1.98
C TYR A 77 5.31 -4.74 -3.48
N ASN A 78 6.07 -3.72 -3.87
CA ASN A 78 6.25 -3.38 -5.27
C ASN A 78 6.95 -4.52 -6.03
N ALA A 79 8.02 -5.11 -5.47
CA ALA A 79 8.69 -6.25 -6.11
C ALA A 79 7.80 -7.49 -6.24
N PHE A 80 6.93 -7.74 -5.27
CA PHE A 80 6.09 -8.94 -5.24
C PHE A 80 4.88 -8.85 -6.18
N PHE A 81 4.28 -7.66 -6.32
CA PHE A 81 3.03 -7.47 -7.07
C PHE A 81 3.18 -6.65 -8.36
N GLN A 82 4.34 -6.04 -8.63
CA GLN A 82 4.60 -5.49 -9.96
C GLN A 82 4.97 -6.62 -10.90
N PRO A 83 4.33 -6.72 -12.08
CA PRO A 83 4.86 -7.58 -13.12
C PRO A 83 6.25 -7.07 -13.49
N ALA A 84 7.25 -7.95 -13.48
CA ALA A 84 8.46 -7.72 -14.25
C ALA A 84 8.01 -7.36 -15.67
N GLU A 85 8.47 -6.22 -16.20
CA GLU A 85 8.04 -5.70 -17.50
C GLU A 85 7.82 -6.84 -18.51
N GLY A 86 6.57 -7.09 -18.91
CA GLY A 86 6.26 -7.97 -20.04
C GLY A 86 5.37 -9.20 -19.82
N VAL A 87 4.86 -9.51 -18.61
CA VAL A 87 3.94 -10.65 -18.45
C VAL A 87 2.52 -10.20 -18.08
N HIS A 88 1.72 -9.92 -19.11
CA HIS A 88 0.27 -9.91 -19.02
C HIS A 88 -0.22 -11.36 -18.96
N TRP A 89 -0.59 -11.86 -17.77
CA TRP A 89 -1.40 -13.07 -17.70
C TRP A 89 -2.84 -12.68 -18.08
N LEU A 90 -3.23 -13.02 -19.31
CA LEU A 90 -4.62 -13.06 -19.73
C LEU A 90 -5.32 -14.16 -18.92
N HIS A 91 -6.30 -13.78 -18.10
CA HIS A 91 -7.36 -14.67 -17.63
C HIS A 91 -8.71 -14.03 -17.91
#